data_AF-A0A081BZL7-F1
#
_entry.id   AF-A0A081BZL7-F1
#
_cell.length_a   1.000
_cell.length_b   1.000
_cell.length_c   1.000
_cell.angle_alpha   90.00
_cell.angle_beta   90.00
_cell.angle_gamma   90.00
#
_symmetry.space_group_name_H-M   'P 1'
#
loop_
_entity.id
_entity.type
_entity.pdbx_description
1 polymer ?
#
loop_
_entity_poly.entity_id
_entity_poly.type
_entity_poly.pdbx_seq_one_letter_code
_entity_poly.pdbx_strand_id
1 'polypeptide(L)'
;MAIEDTLVAKYANQPVVFIEYDVDSSLFSSRQSRWWAASTGGVVSLPLVMIDSGNAISNGYEDFATKYSAMVDASLARPAQATLTASSQRIGDTLQFSVQLTNQSGVTLGTSNSATVWAIVYEMFTTAPGATERLTKRYVRAAVSQAITSDLANGATRTFTITTPTLSGVVWTNLQWIVLADYLPAGSSGAYDMLQATSSLGQSNAYLLWTR
;
A
#
# COMPACT_ATOMS: atom_id res chain seq x y z
N MET A 1 9.22 -20.81 -2.83
CA MET A 1 9.55 -19.98 -4.01
C MET A 1 9.20 -18.56 -3.64
N ALA A 2 10.17 -17.65 -3.58
CA ALA A 2 9.95 -16.29 -3.08
C ALA A 2 9.26 -15.42 -4.13
N ILE A 3 8.39 -14.51 -3.68
CA ILE A 3 7.74 -13.48 -4.53
C ILE A 3 8.79 -12.64 -5.27
N GLU A 4 9.95 -12.43 -4.63
CA GLU A 4 11.09 -11.72 -5.19
C GLU A 4 11.61 -12.32 -6.51
N ASP A 5 11.71 -13.65 -6.61
CA ASP A 5 12.34 -14.30 -7.77
C ASP A 5 11.34 -14.59 -8.90
N THR A 6 10.06 -14.34 -8.68
CA THR A 6 8.97 -14.71 -9.60
C THR A 6 8.12 -13.51 -10.00
N LEU A 7 7.31 -12.99 -9.08
CA LEU A 7 6.36 -11.93 -9.37
C LEU A 7 7.04 -10.60 -9.63
N VAL A 8 8.06 -10.25 -8.84
CA VAL A 8 8.83 -9.01 -9.05
C VAL A 8 9.45 -9.00 -10.45
N ALA A 9 10.03 -10.12 -10.89
CA ALA A 9 10.59 -10.25 -12.23
C ALA A 9 9.51 -10.19 -13.32
N LYS A 10 8.39 -10.91 -13.14
CA LYS A 10 7.26 -10.94 -14.09
C LYS A 10 6.68 -9.54 -14.34
N TYR A 11 6.57 -8.73 -13.28
CA TYR A 11 5.93 -7.42 -13.31
C TYR A 11 6.91 -6.24 -13.34
N ALA A 12 8.19 -6.47 -13.61
CA ALA A 12 9.24 -5.44 -13.53
C ALA A 12 8.98 -4.20 -14.41
N ASN A 13 8.24 -4.35 -15.51
CA ASN A 13 7.89 -3.28 -16.45
C ASN A 13 6.43 -2.80 -16.30
N GLN A 14 5.75 -3.24 -15.23
CA GLN A 14 4.38 -2.86 -14.93
C GLN A 14 4.38 -1.91 -13.74
N PRO A 15 3.33 -1.08 -13.58
CA PRO A 15 3.17 -0.21 -12.43
C PRO A 15 2.79 -1.06 -11.21
N VAL A 16 3.71 -1.87 -10.68
CA VAL A 16 3.47 -2.87 -9.63
C VAL A 16 4.61 -2.77 -8.63
N VAL A 17 4.30 -2.52 -7.34
CA VAL A 17 5.30 -2.56 -6.27
C VAL A 17 4.86 -3.58 -5.23
N PHE A 18 5.71 -4.56 -4.92
CA PHE A 18 5.53 -5.50 -3.82
C PHE A 18 6.27 -5.00 -2.58
N ILE A 19 5.60 -4.80 -1.46
CA ILE A 19 6.28 -4.44 -0.19
C ILE A 19 5.81 -5.34 0.92
N GLU A 20 6.64 -5.48 1.95
CA GLU A 20 6.44 -6.40 3.06
C GLU A 20 6.42 -5.66 4.40
N TYR A 21 5.35 -5.87 5.14
CA TYR A 21 5.19 -5.37 6.51
C TYR A 21 5.51 -6.47 7.51
N ASP A 22 6.15 -6.08 8.62
CA ASP A 22 6.24 -6.91 9.82
C ASP A 22 4.88 -6.99 10.49
N VAL A 23 4.29 -8.18 10.54
CA VAL A 23 2.97 -8.44 11.12
C VAL A 23 2.90 -8.16 12.63
N ASP A 24 4.03 -8.30 13.34
CA ASP A 24 4.11 -8.13 14.79
C ASP A 24 4.33 -6.66 15.18
N SER A 25 4.60 -5.79 14.20
CA SER A 25 4.79 -4.35 14.40
C SER A 25 3.46 -3.61 14.54
N SER A 26 3.21 -3.07 15.73
CA SER A 26 2.03 -2.23 15.99
C SER A 26 1.97 -0.96 15.16
N LEU A 27 3.11 -0.52 14.59
CA LEU A 27 3.23 0.65 13.72
C LEU A 27 2.31 0.55 12.49
N PHE A 28 1.94 -0.66 12.10
CA PHE A 28 1.25 -0.91 10.84
C PHE A 28 -0.20 -1.38 11.03
N SER A 29 -0.70 -1.41 12.27
CA SER A 29 -2.04 -1.86 12.63
C SER A 29 -3.16 -1.21 11.81
N SER A 30 -3.10 0.11 11.59
CA SER A 30 -4.11 0.83 10.79
C SER A 30 -4.15 0.41 9.32
N ARG A 31 -3.00 0.02 8.74
CA ARG A 31 -2.98 -0.50 7.36
C ARG A 31 -3.36 -1.97 7.33
N GLN A 32 -2.93 -2.76 8.33
CA GLN A 32 -3.34 -4.16 8.49
C GLN A 32 -4.86 -4.29 8.66
N SER A 33 -5.52 -3.32 9.29
CA SER A 33 -6.98 -3.31 9.46
C SER A 33 -7.75 -3.38 8.13
N ARG A 34 -7.14 -2.95 7.02
CA ARG A 34 -7.71 -3.03 5.67
C ARG A 34 -7.86 -4.47 5.20
N TRP A 35 -6.90 -5.34 5.54
CA TRP A 35 -7.00 -6.77 5.28
C TRP A 35 -8.15 -7.39 6.09
N TRP A 36 -8.24 -7.03 7.38
CA TRP A 36 -9.31 -7.52 8.26
C TRP A 36 -10.70 -7.03 7.84
N ALA A 37 -10.83 -5.80 7.34
CA ALA A 37 -12.09 -5.27 6.83
C ALA A 37 -12.59 -6.03 5.59
N ALA A 38 -11.68 -6.52 4.75
CA ALA A 38 -12.00 -7.32 3.58
C ALA A 38 -12.24 -8.82 3.91
N SER A 39 -11.78 -9.30 5.06
CA SER A 39 -11.87 -10.71 5.45
C SER A 39 -13.31 -11.11 5.79
N THR A 40 -13.75 -12.25 5.25
CA THR A 40 -15.08 -12.82 5.51
C THR A 40 -15.09 -13.83 6.67
N GLY A 41 -13.99 -13.92 7.42
CA GLY A 41 -13.82 -14.85 8.54
C GLY A 41 -13.14 -16.17 8.14
N GLY A 42 -13.10 -17.12 9.08
CA GLY A 42 -12.44 -18.42 8.92
C GLY A 42 -11.08 -18.52 9.61
N VAL A 43 -10.37 -19.62 9.36
CA VAL A 43 -9.01 -19.83 9.89
C VAL A 43 -8.05 -18.94 9.11
N VAL A 44 -7.34 -18.06 9.81
CA VAL A 44 -6.36 -17.13 9.23
C VAL A 44 -4.96 -17.57 9.65
N SER A 45 -4.06 -17.68 8.67
CA SER A 45 -2.65 -18.01 8.89
C SER A 45 -1.74 -17.10 8.05
N LEU A 46 -0.47 -16.96 8.44
CA LEU A 46 0.47 -16.12 7.70
C LEU A 46 1.02 -16.84 6.45
N PRO A 47 1.43 -16.10 5.41
CA PRO A 47 1.39 -14.63 5.26
C PRO A 47 -0.02 -14.06 5.07
N LEU A 48 -0.23 -12.76 5.34
CA LEU A 48 -1.46 -12.05 4.92
C LEU A 48 -1.15 -11.26 3.65
N VAL A 49 -1.99 -11.37 2.62
CA VAL A 49 -1.74 -10.70 1.34
C VAL A 49 -2.91 -9.80 0.99
N MET A 50 -2.61 -8.58 0.58
CA MET A 50 -3.60 -7.56 0.23
C MET A 50 -3.23 -6.83 -1.06
N ILE A 51 -4.19 -6.64 -1.94
CA ILE A 51 -4.06 -5.80 -3.13
C ILE A 51 -5.14 -4.73 -3.09
N ASP A 52 -4.80 -3.52 -3.53
CA ASP A 52 -5.72 -2.38 -3.63
C ASP A 52 -6.54 -2.12 -2.37
N SER A 53 -5.88 -2.11 -1.21
CA SER A 53 -6.51 -1.86 0.09
C SER A 53 -7.58 -2.88 0.52
N GLY A 54 -7.64 -4.07 -0.08
CA GLY A 54 -8.57 -5.12 0.33
C GLY A 54 -9.47 -5.62 -0.79
N ASN A 55 -9.38 -5.06 -2.00
CA ASN A 55 -10.12 -5.56 -3.15
C ASN A 55 -9.84 -7.04 -3.45
N ALA A 56 -8.60 -7.47 -3.26
CA ALA A 56 -8.23 -8.87 -3.24
C ALA A 56 -7.37 -9.16 -2.02
N ILE A 57 -7.71 -10.24 -1.31
CA ILE A 57 -6.95 -10.72 -0.16
C ILE A 57 -6.66 -12.22 -0.27
N SER A 58 -5.57 -12.64 0.36
CA SER A 58 -5.28 -14.05 0.62
C SER A 58 -4.63 -14.17 1.99
N ASN A 59 -4.59 -15.39 2.53
CA ASN A 59 -3.74 -15.73 3.67
C ASN A 59 -3.18 -17.14 3.54
N GLY A 60 -2.20 -17.49 4.36
CA GLY A 60 -1.54 -18.79 4.35
C GLY A 60 -0.60 -18.99 3.16
N TYR A 61 0.16 -20.09 3.21
CA TYR A 61 1.00 -20.50 2.09
C TYR A 61 0.13 -21.06 0.97
N GLU A 62 0.26 -20.43 -0.20
CA GLU A 62 -0.51 -20.72 -1.42
C GLU A 62 0.48 -20.90 -2.59
N ASP A 63 -0.02 -21.32 -3.75
CA ASP A 63 0.75 -21.13 -4.99
C ASP A 63 0.84 -19.63 -5.30
N PHE A 64 1.86 -18.98 -4.74
CA PHE A 64 2.06 -17.54 -4.87
C PHE A 64 2.21 -17.11 -6.33
N ALA A 65 2.85 -17.92 -7.17
CA ALA A 65 3.06 -17.57 -8.57
C ALA A 65 1.72 -17.49 -9.30
N THR A 66 0.87 -18.51 -9.17
CA THR A 66 -0.43 -18.56 -9.84
C THR A 66 -1.45 -17.62 -9.19
N LYS A 67 -1.65 -17.75 -7.88
CA LYS A 67 -2.70 -17.02 -7.15
C LYS A 67 -2.44 -15.53 -7.16
N TYR A 68 -1.23 -15.10 -6.82
CA TYR A 68 -0.96 -13.66 -6.73
C TYR A 68 -0.76 -13.02 -8.09
N SER A 69 -0.29 -13.75 -9.11
CA SER A 69 -0.36 -13.24 -10.49
C SER A 69 -1.79 -12.92 -10.91
N ALA A 70 -2.74 -13.84 -10.67
CA ALA A 70 -4.13 -13.62 -11.04
C ALA A 70 -4.73 -12.41 -10.30
N MET A 71 -4.42 -12.25 -9.01
CA MET A 71 -4.85 -11.09 -8.24
C MET A 71 -4.17 -9.79 -8.75
N VAL A 72 -2.91 -9.85 -9.17
CA VAL A 72 -2.17 -8.72 -9.76
C VAL A 72 -2.78 -8.30 -11.09
N ASP A 73 -2.97 -9.26 -12.00
CA ASP A 73 -3.52 -9.03 -13.33
C ASP A 73 -4.95 -8.47 -13.25
N ALA A 74 -5.76 -8.98 -12.32
CA ALA A 74 -7.09 -8.45 -12.06
C ALA A 74 -7.07 -6.99 -11.59
N SER A 75 -6.12 -6.62 -10.72
CA SER A 75 -5.94 -5.24 -10.25
C SER A 75 -5.42 -4.31 -11.35
N LEU A 76 -4.47 -4.75 -12.19
CA LEU A 76 -3.97 -3.97 -13.34
C LEU A 76 -5.08 -3.65 -14.36
N ALA A 77 -6.10 -4.49 -14.47
CA ALA A 77 -7.23 -4.27 -15.37
C ALA A 77 -8.22 -3.20 -14.87
N ARG A 78 -8.07 -2.73 -13.63
CA ARG A 78 -9.00 -1.76 -13.02
C ARG A 78 -8.64 -0.34 -13.46
N PRO A 79 -9.62 0.47 -13.88
CA PRO A 79 -9.36 1.87 -14.20
C PRO A 79 -9.02 2.65 -12.93
N ALA A 80 -8.09 3.60 -13.06
CA ALA A 80 -7.81 4.55 -11.99
C ALA A 80 -9.05 5.38 -11.64
N GLN A 81 -9.30 5.58 -10.35
CA GLN A 81 -10.41 6.38 -9.82
C GLN A 81 -9.93 7.70 -9.21
N ALA A 82 -8.65 8.03 -9.38
CA ALA A 82 -8.08 9.30 -9.01
C ALA A 82 -6.81 9.59 -9.82
N THR A 83 -6.48 10.89 -9.91
CA THR A 83 -5.12 11.32 -10.25
C THR A 83 -4.38 11.62 -8.96
N LEU A 84 -3.20 11.03 -8.78
CA LEU A 84 -2.37 11.20 -7.60
C LEU A 84 -0.94 11.56 -8.03
N THR A 85 -0.44 12.69 -7.53
CA THR A 85 0.99 13.02 -7.62
C THR A 85 1.55 13.22 -6.23
N ALA A 86 2.80 12.83 -6.03
CA ALA A 86 3.49 13.01 -4.77
C ALA A 86 4.97 13.31 -5.00
N SER A 87 5.53 14.09 -4.08
CA SER A 87 6.96 14.30 -3.95
C SER A 87 7.35 14.19 -2.49
N SER A 88 8.62 13.86 -2.23
CA SER A 88 9.14 13.71 -0.88
C SER A 88 10.40 14.55 -0.69
N GLN A 89 10.57 15.10 0.50
CA GLN A 89 11.85 15.68 0.94
C GLN A 89 12.26 15.10 2.29
N ARG A 90 13.56 14.87 2.47
CA ARG A 90 14.13 14.49 3.76
C ARG A 90 14.31 15.73 4.63
N ILE A 91 13.81 15.67 5.86
CA ILE A 91 13.99 16.70 6.88
C ILE A 91 14.53 16.01 8.13
N GLY A 92 15.83 16.15 8.38
CA GLY A 92 16.52 15.40 9.45
C GLY A 92 16.33 13.90 9.26
N ASP A 93 15.69 13.25 10.23
CA ASP A 93 15.41 11.82 10.21
C ASP A 93 13.96 11.49 9.82
N THR A 94 13.30 12.38 9.09
CA THR A 94 11.93 12.18 8.60
C THR A 94 11.84 12.35 7.08
N LEU A 95 10.80 11.78 6.48
CA LEU A 95 10.35 12.12 5.13
C LEU A 95 9.05 12.90 5.22
N GLN A 96 9.03 14.07 4.58
CA GLN A 96 7.82 14.87 4.37
C GLN A 96 7.37 14.71 2.92
N PHE A 97 6.08 14.41 2.74
CA PHE A 97 5.43 14.21 1.46
C PHE A 97 4.51 15.40 1.15
N SER A 98 4.58 15.90 -0.08
CA SER A 98 3.58 16.79 -0.66
C SER A 98 2.79 16.00 -1.69
N VAL A 99 1.49 15.82 -1.43
CA VAL A 99 0.61 14.95 -2.21
C VAL A 99 -0.54 15.77 -2.79
N GLN A 100 -0.79 15.66 -4.09
CA GLN A 100 -1.96 16.24 -4.75
C GLN A 100 -2.85 15.10 -5.25
N LEU A 101 -4.10 15.09 -4.78
CA LEU A 101 -5.13 14.11 -5.12
C LEU A 101 -6.28 14.81 -5.83
N THR A 102 -6.63 14.34 -7.03
CA THR A 102 -7.87 14.69 -7.74
C THR A 102 -8.80 13.49 -7.71
N ASN A 103 -9.98 13.66 -7.12
CA ASN A 103 -10.98 12.61 -7.02
C ASN A 103 -11.68 12.39 -8.36
N GLN A 104 -11.71 11.15 -8.85
CA GLN A 104 -12.41 10.74 -10.08
C GLN A 104 -13.28 9.49 -9.84
N SER A 105 -13.59 9.18 -8.58
CA SER A 105 -14.27 7.95 -8.16
C SER A 105 -15.77 7.93 -8.46
N GLY A 106 -16.36 9.07 -8.82
CA GLY A 106 -17.81 9.24 -8.94
C GLY A 106 -18.53 9.46 -7.61
N VAL A 107 -17.84 9.39 -6.47
CA VAL A 107 -18.40 9.67 -5.13
C VAL A 107 -17.66 10.80 -4.44
N THR A 108 -18.27 11.42 -3.43
CA THR A 108 -17.56 12.37 -2.54
C THR A 108 -16.71 11.58 -1.56
N LEU A 109 -15.41 11.90 -1.49
CA LEU A 109 -14.48 11.31 -0.52
C LEU A 109 -14.52 12.11 0.78
N GLY A 110 -14.59 11.44 1.92
CA GLY A 110 -14.68 12.11 3.21
C GLY A 110 -14.73 11.15 4.39
N THR A 111 -15.24 11.64 5.52
CA THR A 111 -15.43 10.81 6.72
C THR A 111 -16.49 9.73 6.54
N SER A 112 -17.51 9.99 5.71
CA SER A 112 -18.62 9.06 5.43
C SER A 112 -18.19 7.75 4.77
N ASN A 113 -17.04 7.75 4.09
CA ASN A 113 -16.44 6.57 3.48
C ASN A 113 -15.00 6.33 3.93
N SER A 114 -14.61 6.88 5.09
CA SER A 114 -13.27 6.68 5.67
C SER A 114 -12.13 6.92 4.66
N ALA A 115 -12.30 7.89 3.76
CA ALA A 115 -11.32 8.13 2.72
C ALA A 115 -9.98 8.60 3.33
N THR A 116 -8.88 8.01 2.88
CA THR A 116 -7.58 8.13 3.54
C THR A 116 -6.47 8.24 2.50
N VAL A 117 -5.52 9.15 2.72
CA VAL A 117 -4.24 9.20 1.99
C VAL A 117 -3.17 8.55 2.86
N TRP A 118 -2.38 7.66 2.28
CA TRP A 118 -1.29 6.94 2.95
C TRP A 118 0.04 7.29 2.32
N ALA A 119 1.07 7.47 3.14
CA ALA A 119 2.47 7.49 2.74
C ALA A 119 3.20 6.33 3.41
N ILE A 120 3.77 5.44 2.59
CA ILE A 120 4.45 4.23 3.02
C ILE A 120 5.90 4.32 2.56
N VAL A 121 6.82 4.17 3.51
CA VAL A 121 8.27 4.14 3.26
C VAL A 121 8.74 2.72 3.46
N TYR A 122 9.49 2.20 2.50
CA TYR A 122 10.09 0.88 2.58
C TYR A 122 11.57 0.94 2.21
N GLU A 123 12.34 0.01 2.74
CA GLU A 123 13.76 -0.12 2.50
C GLU A 123 14.04 -1.34 1.63
N MET A 124 14.85 -1.14 0.59
CA MET A 124 15.30 -2.19 -0.30
C MET A 124 16.56 -2.88 0.24
N PHE A 125 16.59 -4.20 0.17
CA PHE A 125 17.73 -5.01 0.57
C PHE A 125 18.25 -5.84 -0.60
N THR A 126 19.56 -6.10 -0.62
CA THR A 126 20.18 -7.06 -1.56
C THR A 126 19.93 -8.50 -1.11
N THR A 127 19.93 -8.71 0.20
CA THR A 127 19.63 -9.96 0.89
C THR A 127 18.64 -9.68 2.01
N ALA A 128 17.57 -10.47 2.09
CA ALA A 128 16.59 -10.35 3.17
C ALA A 128 17.30 -10.35 4.54
N PRO A 129 17.16 -9.30 5.37
CA PRO A 129 17.75 -9.27 6.69
C PRO A 129 16.99 -10.23 7.61
N GLY A 130 17.69 -11.23 8.13
CA GLY A 130 17.34 -11.87 9.40
C GLY A 130 16.18 -12.88 9.45
N ALA A 131 15.57 -13.32 8.35
CA ALA A 131 14.58 -14.41 8.44
C ALA A 131 14.47 -15.30 7.19
N THR A 132 14.26 -16.59 7.41
CA THR A 132 13.98 -17.64 6.43
C THR A 132 12.56 -17.60 5.84
N GLU A 133 11.71 -16.67 6.31
CA GLU A 133 10.27 -16.63 5.98
C GLU A 133 9.85 -15.39 5.16
N ARG A 134 10.79 -14.50 4.84
CA ARG A 134 10.51 -13.28 4.08
C ARG A 134 10.26 -13.59 2.61
N LEU A 135 9.25 -12.96 2.03
CA LEU A 135 8.84 -13.25 0.64
C LEU A 135 9.36 -12.23 -0.36
N THR A 136 9.73 -11.03 0.12
CA THR A 136 10.32 -9.95 -0.67
C THR A 136 11.64 -9.48 -0.06
N LYS A 137 12.33 -8.57 -0.76
CA LYS A 137 13.46 -7.79 -0.23
C LYS A 137 13.11 -6.31 0.03
N ARG A 138 11.83 -6.00 0.24
CA ARG A 138 11.30 -4.63 0.34
C ARG A 138 10.51 -4.47 1.63
N TYR A 139 11.13 -3.97 2.70
CA TYR A 139 10.50 -3.96 4.02
C TYR A 139 10.04 -2.59 4.44
N VAL A 140 8.80 -2.50 4.90
CA VAL A 140 8.23 -1.25 5.38
C VAL A 140 8.96 -0.76 6.63
N ARG A 141 9.20 0.55 6.66
CA ARG A 141 9.82 1.29 7.78
C ARG A 141 8.87 2.30 8.40
N ALA A 142 7.94 2.82 7.62
CA ALA A 142 6.86 3.66 8.11
C ALA A 142 5.63 3.51 7.22
N ALA A 143 4.45 3.58 7.83
CA ALA A 143 3.19 3.78 7.14
C ALA A 143 2.40 4.82 7.93
N VAL A 144 2.16 5.97 7.31
CA VAL A 144 1.45 7.09 7.94
C VAL A 144 0.25 7.42 7.07
N SER A 145 -0.86 7.77 7.72
CA SER A 145 -2.06 8.16 7.04
C SER A 145 -2.53 9.55 7.45
N GLN A 146 -3.29 10.16 6.54
CA GLN A 146 -4.09 11.33 6.79
C GLN A 146 -5.50 11.07 6.27
N ALA A 147 -6.49 11.12 7.18
CA ALA A 147 -7.89 11.01 6.79
C ALA A 147 -8.33 12.26 6.01
N ILE A 148 -9.19 12.07 5.02
CA ILE A 148 -9.86 13.15 4.29
C ILE A 148 -11.06 13.57 5.13
N THR A 149 -10.87 14.54 6.02
CA THR A 149 -11.90 14.95 7.00
C THR A 149 -12.90 15.97 6.48
N SER A 150 -12.51 16.75 5.47
CA SER A 150 -13.43 17.63 4.74
C SER A 150 -13.80 16.99 3.42
N ASP A 151 -15.07 17.07 3.01
CA ASP A 151 -15.52 16.46 1.76
C ASP A 151 -14.68 16.91 0.56
N LEU A 152 -14.32 15.94 -0.27
CA LEU A 152 -13.64 16.11 -1.55
C LEU A 152 -14.56 15.57 -2.63
N ALA A 153 -15.36 16.45 -3.22
CA ALA A 153 -16.31 16.11 -4.28
C ALA A 153 -15.62 15.46 -5.49
N ASN A 154 -16.38 14.70 -6.27
CA ASN A 154 -15.89 14.16 -7.54
C ASN A 154 -15.44 15.31 -8.48
N GLY A 155 -14.26 15.16 -9.09
CA GLY A 155 -13.60 16.16 -9.92
C GLY A 155 -12.78 17.20 -9.15
N ALA A 156 -12.90 17.27 -7.82
CA ALA A 156 -12.16 18.23 -7.02
C ALA A 156 -10.75 17.73 -6.68
N THR A 157 -9.83 18.69 -6.46
CA THR A 157 -8.43 18.45 -6.11
C THR A 157 -8.13 18.97 -4.71
N ARG A 158 -7.31 18.23 -3.95
CA ARG A 158 -6.76 18.68 -2.67
C ARG A 158 -5.28 18.31 -2.53
N THR A 159 -4.55 19.15 -1.81
CA THR A 159 -3.16 18.89 -1.41
C THR A 159 -3.10 18.44 0.04
N PHE A 160 -2.22 17.49 0.34
CA PHE A 160 -1.94 16.95 1.66
C PHE A 160 -0.44 17.05 1.95
N THR A 161 -0.11 17.23 3.22
CA THR A 161 1.27 17.16 3.71
C THR A 161 1.35 16.09 4.77
N ILE A 162 2.07 15.00 4.48
CA ILE A 162 2.19 13.85 5.37
C ILE A 162 3.66 13.74 5.78
N THR A 163 3.96 13.59 7.07
CA THR A 163 5.33 13.44 7.55
C THR A 163 5.47 12.13 8.31
N THR A 164 6.55 11.39 8.06
CA THR A 164 6.84 10.17 8.82
C THR A 164 7.22 10.49 10.26
N PRO A 165 7.03 9.56 11.20
CA PRO A 165 7.84 9.52 12.41
C PRO A 165 9.34 9.52 12.08
N THR A 166 10.16 9.77 13.09
CA THR A 166 11.61 9.59 13.00
C THR A 166 11.95 8.18 12.53
N LEU A 167 12.68 8.09 11.43
CA LEU A 167 13.18 6.84 10.86
C LEU A 167 14.55 6.54 11.46
N SER A 168 14.63 5.49 12.27
CA SER A 168 15.87 5.02 12.90
C SER A 168 16.32 3.68 12.30
N GLY A 169 17.64 3.45 12.23
CA GLY A 169 18.18 2.17 11.76
C GLY A 169 17.96 1.89 10.28
N VAL A 170 17.70 2.94 9.47
CA VAL A 170 17.47 2.84 8.03
C VAL A 170 18.70 3.26 7.23
N VAL A 171 18.91 2.64 6.07
CA VAL A 171 19.87 3.11 5.06
C VAL A 171 19.14 4.03 4.09
N TRP A 172 19.38 5.34 4.20
CA TRP A 172 18.66 6.36 3.44
C TRP A 172 18.69 6.18 1.92
N THR A 173 19.82 5.72 1.37
CA THR A 173 19.96 5.46 -0.08
C THR A 173 19.14 4.28 -0.56
N ASN A 174 18.67 3.44 0.36
CA ASN A 174 17.86 2.27 0.06
C ASN A 174 16.36 2.52 0.27
N LEU A 175 15.99 3.70 0.77
CA LEU A 175 14.59 4.05 0.99
C LEU A 175 13.89 4.36 -0.33
N GLN A 176 12.70 3.80 -0.45
CA GLN A 176 11.74 4.05 -1.50
C GLN A 176 10.39 4.32 -0.83
N TRP A 177 9.43 4.85 -1.59
CA TRP A 177 8.12 5.15 -1.04
C TRP A 177 6.98 4.90 -2.02
N ILE A 178 5.80 4.73 -1.45
CA ILE A 178 4.51 4.70 -2.15
C ILE A 178 3.57 5.64 -1.42
N VAL A 179 2.86 6.48 -2.16
CA VAL A 179 1.69 7.21 -1.69
C VAL A 179 0.46 6.63 -2.37
N LEU A 180 -0.59 6.34 -1.61
CA LEU A 180 -1.86 5.84 -2.16
C LEU A 180 -3.05 6.51 -1.50
N ALA A 181 -4.17 6.57 -2.20
CA ALA A 181 -5.45 6.99 -1.66
C ALA A 181 -6.44 5.83 -1.69
N ASP A 182 -7.17 5.63 -0.60
CA ASP A 182 -8.24 4.63 -0.52
C ASP A 182 -9.50 5.17 0.15
N TYR A 183 -10.60 4.45 -0.02
CA TYR A 183 -11.87 4.72 0.62
C TYR A 183 -12.63 3.41 0.85
N LEU A 184 -13.70 3.45 1.65
CA LEU A 184 -14.59 2.34 1.91
C LEU A 184 -15.89 2.55 1.13
N PRO A 185 -16.10 1.88 -0.03
CA PRO A 185 -17.23 2.16 -0.91
C PRO A 185 -18.61 2.01 -0.23
N ALA A 186 -18.75 1.01 0.64
CA ALA A 186 -19.99 0.77 1.40
C ALA A 186 -20.13 1.66 2.65
N GLY A 187 -19.15 2.52 2.94
CA GLY A 187 -19.16 3.50 4.04
C GLY A 187 -19.02 2.95 5.46
N SER A 188 -19.36 1.67 5.69
CA SER A 188 -19.48 1.11 7.05
C SER A 188 -18.82 -0.26 7.24
N SER A 189 -18.69 -1.08 6.20
CA SER A 189 -18.09 -2.42 6.29
C SER A 189 -17.56 -2.90 4.94
N GLY A 190 -16.72 -3.94 4.96
CA GLY A 190 -16.21 -4.61 3.76
C GLY A 190 -14.85 -4.08 3.31
N ALA A 191 -14.46 -4.47 2.09
CA ALA A 191 -13.17 -4.11 1.52
C ALA A 191 -13.08 -2.60 1.26
N TYR A 192 -11.94 -2.03 1.66
CA TYR A 192 -11.55 -0.73 1.13
C TYR A 192 -11.10 -0.91 -0.33
N ASP A 193 -11.19 0.18 -1.07
CA ASP A 193 -10.77 0.25 -2.45
C ASP A 193 -9.70 1.33 -2.65
N MET A 194 -8.60 0.96 -3.28
CA MET A 194 -7.55 1.89 -3.65
C MET A 194 -7.97 2.65 -4.91
N LEU A 195 -7.98 3.98 -4.82
CA LEU A 195 -8.33 4.89 -5.90
C LEU A 195 -7.19 5.01 -6.93
N GLN A 196 -5.98 5.19 -6.41
CA GLN A 196 -4.72 5.30 -7.16
C GLN A 196 -3.52 5.24 -6.19
N ALA A 197 -2.35 4.85 -6.71
CA ALA A 197 -1.07 5.00 -6.03
C ALA A 197 0.00 5.63 -6.94
N THR A 198 1.08 6.11 -6.32
CA THR A 198 2.27 6.65 -6.98
C THR A 198 3.49 6.36 -6.13
N SER A 199 4.66 6.19 -6.74
CA SER A 199 5.89 5.81 -6.05
C SER A 199 7.07 6.71 -6.40
N SER A 200 8.17 6.55 -5.66
CA SER A 200 9.46 7.19 -5.95
C SER A 200 10.02 6.85 -7.33
N LEU A 201 9.48 5.83 -8.01
CA LEU A 201 9.90 5.38 -9.33
C LEU A 201 8.93 5.79 -10.45
N GLY A 202 7.82 6.50 -10.14
CA GLY A 202 6.80 6.93 -11.09
C GLY A 202 5.37 6.53 -10.69
N GLN A 203 4.39 6.68 -11.61
CA GLN A 203 3.02 6.20 -11.36
C GLN A 203 3.01 4.68 -11.16
N SER A 204 2.25 4.16 -10.19
CA SER A 204 2.28 2.75 -9.81
C SER A 204 0.92 2.30 -9.26
N ASN A 205 0.41 1.14 -9.67
CA ASN A 205 -0.55 0.37 -8.88
C ASN A 205 0.23 -0.31 -7.73
N ALA A 206 -0.30 -0.29 -6.51
CA ALA A 206 0.44 -0.74 -5.32
C ALA A 206 -0.01 -2.12 -4.83
N TYR A 207 0.95 -3.03 -4.65
CA TYR A 207 0.73 -4.41 -4.24
C TYR A 207 1.33 -4.66 -2.86
N LEU A 208 0.49 -4.99 -1.88
CA LEU A 208 0.85 -4.88 -0.47
C LEU A 208 0.88 -6.25 0.18
N LEU A 209 2.08 -6.80 0.35
CA LEU A 209 2.30 -8.07 1.00
C LEU A 209 2.55 -7.86 2.50
N TRP A 210 2.02 -8.74 3.35
CA TRP A 210 2.36 -8.78 4.77
C TRP A 210 2.91 -10.16 5.10
N THR A 211 4.12 -10.22 5.61
CA THR A 211 4.73 -11.49 6.01
C THR A 211 5.42 -11.31 7.36
N ARG A 212 5.99 -12.38 7.91
CA ARG A 212 6.90 -12.25 9.05
C ARG A 212 8.25 -11.73 8.59
#